data_AF-A0A0T6BFV5-F1
#
_entry.id   AF-A0A0T6BFV5-F1
#
_cell.length_a   1.000
_cell.length_b   1.000
_cell.length_c   1.000
_cell.angle_alpha   90.00
_cell.angle_beta   90.00
_cell.angle_gamma   90.00
#
_symmetry.space_group_name_H-M   'P 1'
#
loop_
_entity.id
_entity.type
_entity.pdbx_description
1 polymer ?
#
loop_
_entity_poly.entity_id
_entity_poly.type
_entity_poly.pdbx_seq_one_letter_code
_entity_poly.pdbx_strand_id
1 'polypeptide(L)'
;MHENMKLYTFRDLPLNVKAISDQICSQGTDFCCDYDIEFITSLTAKSTIYKMAAFFGRRGFQGAVTSINTIAVRTCALLHCSSADNMSCGLFNATSNVNFRSIRIRARLPSTNSSYQPATLDTDHAPLTSFNFCTILDEVSEEVRLDMYVNNPEKLFSFGIFGRVHTLDLPKGRGAASSVHVTLFAIITCICLVLQEPPII
;
A
#
# COMPACT_ATOMS: atom_id res chain seq x y z
N MET A 1 9.30 -12.60 -9.57
CA MET A 1 10.14 -11.47 -9.10
C MET A 1 10.07 -11.47 -7.59
N HIS A 2 11.20 -11.60 -6.90
CA HIS A 2 11.25 -11.60 -5.44
C HIS A 2 11.50 -10.17 -4.95
N GLU A 3 10.71 -9.71 -3.99
CA GLU A 3 10.85 -8.38 -3.40
C GLU A 3 12.08 -8.34 -2.47
N ASN A 4 12.85 -7.26 -2.49
CA ASN A 4 14.05 -7.16 -1.67
C ASN A 4 13.70 -6.63 -0.27
N MET A 5 13.38 -7.56 0.64
CA MET A 5 13.01 -7.23 2.02
C MET A 5 14.09 -6.45 2.78
N LYS A 6 15.37 -6.48 2.37
CA LYS A 6 16.44 -5.73 3.04
C LYS A 6 16.26 -4.20 2.97
N LEU A 7 15.44 -3.72 2.05
CA LEU A 7 15.16 -2.29 1.89
C LEU A 7 14.15 -1.76 2.91
N TYR A 8 13.38 -2.64 3.54
CA TYR A 8 12.28 -2.26 4.40
C TYR A 8 12.72 -2.11 5.85
N THR A 9 12.16 -1.12 6.52
CA THR A 9 12.13 -1.08 7.99
C THR A 9 10.98 -1.95 8.46
N PHE A 10 11.23 -2.82 9.43
CA PHE A 10 10.23 -3.74 9.98
C PHE A 10 9.96 -3.48 11.45
N ARG A 11 8.73 -3.78 11.86
CA ARG A 11 8.31 -3.83 13.25
C ARG A 11 7.45 -5.07 13.48
N ASP A 12 7.84 -5.87 14.47
CA ASP A 12 7.09 -7.05 14.88
C ASP A 12 5.75 -6.66 15.49
N LEU A 13 4.69 -7.38 15.12
CA LEU A 13 3.36 -7.16 15.69
C LEU A 13 3.18 -8.02 16.96
N PRO A 14 3.00 -7.42 18.15
CA PRO A 14 2.74 -8.20 19.36
C PRO A 14 1.34 -8.84 19.33
N LEU A 15 1.26 -10.14 19.02
CA LEU A 15 -0.03 -10.84 18.88
C LEU A 15 -0.73 -11.16 20.21
N ASN A 16 -0.07 -10.90 21.35
CA ASN A 16 -0.56 -11.17 22.69
C ASN A 16 -1.35 -10.02 23.32
N VAL A 17 -1.66 -8.96 22.55
CA VAL A 17 -2.50 -7.85 22.99
C VAL A 17 -3.82 -7.83 22.23
N LYS A 18 -4.79 -7.02 22.67
CA LYS A 18 -6.10 -6.88 22.00
C LYS A 18 -6.09 -5.86 20.86
N ALA A 19 -5.31 -4.80 21.01
CA ALA A 19 -5.22 -3.73 20.04
C ALA A 19 -3.84 -3.07 20.11
N ILE A 20 -3.39 -2.52 18.99
CA ILE A 20 -2.13 -1.80 18.84
C ILE A 20 -2.39 -0.59 17.96
N SER A 21 -1.91 0.57 18.39
CA SER A 21 -1.81 1.78 17.58
C SER A 21 -0.40 2.31 17.69
N ASP A 22 0.28 2.46 16.57
CA ASP A 22 1.67 2.94 16.52
C ASP A 22 2.00 3.47 15.12
N GLN A 23 3.24 3.91 14.93
CA GLN A 23 3.77 4.43 13.69
C GLN A 23 5.02 3.66 13.25
N ILE A 24 5.15 3.47 11.93
CA ILE A 24 6.37 2.94 11.31
C ILE A 24 6.88 3.91 10.24
N CYS A 25 8.18 4.14 10.24
CA CYS A 25 8.85 5.04 9.29
C CYS A 25 9.92 4.28 8.51
N SER A 26 10.11 4.65 7.25
CA SER A 26 11.24 4.15 6.47
C SER A 26 12.52 4.79 6.96
N GLN A 27 13.48 3.96 7.36
CA GLN A 27 14.76 4.39 7.90
C GLN A 27 15.46 5.43 7.00
N GLY A 28 15.91 6.52 7.62
CA GLY A 28 16.62 7.60 6.94
C GLY A 28 15.74 8.53 6.08
N THR A 29 14.42 8.49 6.26
CA THR A 29 13.47 9.35 5.54
C THR A 29 12.33 9.81 6.46
N ASP A 30 11.60 10.83 6.05
CA ASP A 30 10.40 11.31 6.77
C ASP A 30 9.11 10.56 6.36
N PHE A 31 9.23 9.50 5.56
CA PHE A 31 8.07 8.69 5.16
C PHE A 31 7.64 7.78 6.31
N CYS A 32 6.46 8.05 6.87
CA CYS A 32 5.86 7.29 7.96
C CYS A 32 4.40 6.92 7.65
N CYS A 33 3.90 5.90 8.33
CA CYS A 33 2.49 5.53 8.34
C CYS A 33 2.06 5.15 9.74
N ASP A 34 0.87 5.63 10.08
CA ASP A 34 0.18 5.26 11.29
C ASP A 34 -0.63 4.00 11.03
N TYR A 35 -0.68 3.10 11.99
CA TYR A 35 -1.49 1.91 11.89
C TYR A 35 -2.24 1.64 13.20
N ASP A 36 -3.46 1.15 13.05
CA ASP A 36 -4.31 0.67 14.13
C ASP A 36 -4.75 -0.75 13.79
N ILE A 37 -4.51 -1.69 14.71
CA ILE A 37 -4.82 -3.10 14.50
C ILE A 37 -5.52 -3.63 15.74
N GLU A 38 -6.67 -4.26 15.55
CA GLU A 38 -7.41 -4.95 16.60
C GLU A 38 -7.50 -6.44 16.30
N PHE A 39 -7.39 -7.27 17.33
CA PHE A 39 -7.49 -8.72 17.22
C PHE A 39 -8.83 -9.20 17.79
N ILE A 40 -9.40 -10.27 17.20
CA ILE A 40 -10.57 -10.94 17.77
C ILE A 40 -10.16 -11.71 19.03
N THR A 41 -9.04 -12.43 18.96
CA THR A 41 -8.44 -13.18 20.08
C THR A 41 -6.95 -12.90 20.18
N SER A 42 -6.47 -12.59 21.38
CA SER A 42 -5.04 -12.50 21.66
C SER A 42 -4.41 -13.88 21.54
N LEU A 43 -3.35 -14.00 20.73
CA LEU A 43 -2.63 -15.25 20.52
C LEU A 43 -1.37 -15.28 21.37
N THR A 44 -1.21 -16.39 22.11
CA THR A 44 0.00 -16.70 22.87
C THR A 44 0.95 -17.64 22.12
N ALA A 45 0.49 -18.24 21.02
CA ALA A 45 1.29 -19.17 20.20
C ALA A 45 2.22 -18.42 19.23
N LYS A 46 3.48 -18.88 19.14
CA LYS A 46 4.57 -18.23 18.37
C LYS A 46 4.64 -18.62 16.89
N SER A 47 3.71 -19.42 16.37
CA SER A 47 3.85 -20.00 15.01
C SER A 47 3.58 -19.01 13.88
N THR A 48 2.73 -18.02 14.13
CA THR A 48 2.34 -17.03 13.12
C THR A 48 2.98 -15.69 13.44
N ILE A 49 3.59 -15.07 12.43
CA ILE A 49 4.39 -13.86 12.60
C ILE A 49 3.92 -12.83 11.58
N TYR A 50 3.41 -11.71 12.09
CA TYR A 50 3.09 -10.54 11.27
C TYR A 50 4.04 -9.40 11.62
N LYS A 51 4.39 -8.62 10.59
CA LYS A 51 5.21 -7.43 10.75
C LYS A 51 4.63 -6.27 9.96
N MET A 52 4.68 -5.08 10.54
CA MET A 52 4.53 -3.85 9.78
C MET A 52 5.85 -3.56 9.07
N ALA A 53 5.77 -3.12 7.81
CA ALA A 53 6.91 -2.81 6.97
C ALA A 53 6.73 -1.44 6.31
N ALA A 54 7.78 -0.63 6.30
CA ALA A 54 7.82 0.66 5.61
C ALA A 54 9.08 0.80 4.75
N PHE A 55 8.90 1.33 3.53
CA PHE A 55 10.01 1.65 2.63
C PHE A 55 9.69 2.89 1.79
N PHE A 56 10.64 3.81 1.71
CA PHE A 56 10.67 4.87 0.73
C PHE A 56 12.06 4.92 0.07
N GLY A 57 12.10 4.74 -1.24
CA GLY A 57 13.34 4.81 -1.98
C GLY A 57 13.22 4.26 -3.39
N ARG A 58 14.37 4.11 -4.04
CA ARG A 58 14.49 3.49 -5.35
C ARG A 58 14.74 2.00 -5.18
N ARG A 59 14.08 1.19 -6.00
CA ARG A 59 14.36 -0.24 -6.12
C ARG A 59 14.54 -0.65 -7.57
N GLY A 60 15.48 -1.55 -7.81
CA GLY A 60 15.75 -2.11 -9.12
C GLY A 60 14.81 -3.27 -9.47
N PHE A 61 14.46 -3.42 -10.74
CA PHE A 61 13.89 -4.66 -11.24
C PHE A 61 14.93 -5.78 -11.10
N GLN A 62 14.51 -6.94 -10.57
CA GLN A 62 15.38 -8.10 -10.31
C GLN A 62 16.58 -7.82 -9.38
N GLY A 63 16.49 -6.80 -8.52
CA GLY A 63 17.54 -6.48 -7.54
C GLY A 63 18.75 -5.73 -8.11
N ALA A 64 18.82 -5.50 -9.42
CA ALA A 64 19.85 -4.69 -10.05
C ALA A 64 19.42 -3.22 -10.13
N VAL A 65 20.07 -2.35 -9.35
CA VAL A 65 19.88 -0.89 -9.43
C VAL A 65 20.76 -0.37 -10.57
N THR A 66 20.23 -0.38 -11.79
CA THR A 66 20.86 0.29 -12.94
C THR A 66 20.11 1.58 -13.27
N SER A 67 20.74 2.46 -14.03
CA SER A 67 20.14 3.74 -14.45
C SER A 67 18.81 3.59 -15.19
N ILE A 68 18.51 2.43 -15.79
CA ILE A 68 17.32 2.20 -16.64
C ILE A 68 16.26 1.29 -16.01
N ASN A 69 16.57 0.63 -14.89
CA ASN A 69 15.70 -0.42 -14.31
C ASN A 69 15.26 -0.08 -12.88
N THR A 70 15.18 1.19 -12.52
CA THR A 70 14.79 1.59 -11.17
C THR A 70 13.46 2.31 -11.15
N ILE A 71 12.64 1.97 -10.16
CA ILE A 71 11.42 2.69 -9.84
C ILE A 71 11.53 3.21 -8.42
N ALA A 72 11.06 4.43 -8.20
CA ALA A 72 10.89 4.98 -6.88
C ALA A 72 9.51 4.65 -6.34
N VAL A 73 9.51 4.14 -5.11
CA VAL A 73 8.29 3.65 -4.45
C VAL A 73 8.23 4.13 -3.01
N ARG A 74 7.00 4.25 -2.51
CA ARG A 74 6.66 4.30 -1.10
C ARG A 74 5.83 3.07 -0.80
N THR A 75 6.04 2.40 0.31
CA THR A 75 5.28 1.21 0.66
C THR A 75 5.09 1.14 2.15
N CYS A 76 3.86 0.88 2.56
CA CYS A 76 3.52 0.59 3.95
C CYS A 76 2.60 -0.61 3.98
N ALA A 77 3.00 -1.68 4.67
CA ALA A 77 2.22 -2.91 4.64
C ALA A 77 2.33 -3.70 5.93
N LEU A 78 1.22 -4.30 6.32
CA LEU A 78 1.20 -5.46 7.19
C LEU A 78 1.50 -6.69 6.35
N LEU A 79 2.52 -7.44 6.73
CA LEU A 79 3.00 -8.63 6.01
C LEU A 79 3.00 -9.84 6.91
N HIS A 80 2.52 -10.96 6.39
CA HIS A 80 2.71 -12.27 7.00
C HIS A 80 4.12 -12.80 6.69
N CYS A 81 4.75 -13.43 7.69
CA CYS A 81 6.09 -13.98 7.61
C CYS A 81 6.09 -15.43 8.08
N SER A 82 6.86 -16.30 7.41
CA SER A 82 6.97 -17.71 7.80
C SER A 82 7.95 -17.96 8.95
N SER A 83 8.74 -16.95 9.34
CA SER A 83 9.64 -17.00 10.49
C SER A 83 9.88 -15.61 11.08
N ALA A 84 10.66 -15.52 12.16
CA ALA A 84 11.03 -14.24 12.77
C ALA A 84 11.98 -13.42 11.90
N ASP A 85 12.62 -14.02 10.90
CA ASP A 85 13.48 -13.32 9.95
C ASP A 85 12.65 -12.44 9.00
N ASN A 86 13.05 -11.18 8.84
CA ASN A 86 12.43 -10.22 7.93
C ASN A 86 12.46 -10.71 6.47
N MET A 87 13.49 -11.48 6.08
CA MET A 87 13.59 -12.04 4.74
C MET A 87 12.49 -13.08 4.45
N SER A 88 11.82 -13.58 5.48
CA SER A 88 10.74 -14.56 5.33
C SER A 88 9.36 -13.93 5.10
N CYS A 89 9.25 -12.61 5.22
CA CYS A 89 8.01 -11.89 5.01
C CYS A 89 7.61 -11.85 3.53
N GLY A 90 6.35 -12.14 3.25
CA GLY A 90 5.85 -12.22 1.87
C GLY A 90 6.31 -13.47 1.10
N LEU A 91 6.93 -14.45 1.76
CA LEU A 91 7.18 -15.77 1.15
C LEU A 91 5.93 -16.63 1.14
N PHE A 92 5.76 -17.37 0.05
CA PHE A 92 4.73 -18.40 -0.11
C PHE A 92 4.95 -19.52 0.94
N ASN A 93 3.86 -20.07 1.49
CA ASN A 93 3.79 -21.15 2.51
C ASN A 93 3.63 -20.72 3.98
N ALA A 94 3.28 -19.48 4.26
CA ALA A 94 2.97 -19.07 5.62
C ALA A 94 1.48 -19.36 5.93
N THR A 95 1.20 -20.21 6.93
CA THR A 95 -0.16 -20.43 7.47
C THR A 95 -0.42 -19.49 8.65
N SER A 96 -1.59 -18.86 8.67
CA SER A 96 -1.97 -17.91 9.72
C SER A 96 -3.14 -18.45 10.53
N ASN A 97 -3.03 -18.36 11.84
CA ASN A 97 -4.14 -18.56 12.79
C ASN A 97 -4.58 -17.23 13.44
N VAL A 98 -4.14 -16.09 12.90
CA VAL A 98 -4.46 -14.76 13.44
C VAL A 98 -5.77 -14.27 12.87
N ASN A 99 -6.70 -13.98 13.79
CA ASN A 99 -7.99 -13.39 13.48
C ASN A 99 -7.98 -11.91 13.84
N PHE A 100 -7.92 -11.06 12.82
CA PHE A 100 -8.01 -9.61 12.98
C PHE A 100 -9.48 -9.20 13.08
N ARG A 101 -9.79 -8.28 13.99
CA ARG A 101 -11.08 -7.60 14.07
C ARG A 101 -11.12 -6.42 13.12
N SER A 102 -10.04 -5.63 13.09
CA SER A 102 -9.90 -4.51 12.18
C SER A 102 -8.42 -4.20 11.95
N ILE A 103 -8.13 -3.66 10.76
CA ILE A 103 -6.81 -3.13 10.40
C ILE A 103 -7.06 -1.80 9.71
N ARG A 104 -6.31 -0.77 10.10
CA ARG A 104 -6.30 0.54 9.47
C ARG A 104 -4.87 1.01 9.29
N ILE A 105 -4.53 1.50 8.09
CA ILE A 105 -3.25 2.12 7.75
C ILE A 105 -3.54 3.51 7.20
N ARG A 106 -2.86 4.51 7.76
CA ARG A 106 -3.02 5.92 7.39
C ARG A 106 -1.66 6.52 7.04
N ALA A 107 -1.65 7.40 6.04
CA ALA A 107 -0.47 8.14 5.67
C ALA A 107 -0.84 9.53 5.14
N ARG A 108 0.04 10.50 5.36
CA ARG A 108 -0.05 11.84 4.77
C ARG A 108 1.20 12.05 3.93
N LEU A 109 1.03 12.19 2.62
CA LEU A 109 2.12 12.10 1.66
C LEU A 109 2.03 13.21 0.62
N PRO A 110 3.15 13.61 -0.02
CA PRO A 110 3.09 14.51 -1.16
C PRO A 110 2.22 13.96 -2.30
N SER A 111 1.35 14.79 -2.86
CA SER A 111 0.49 14.46 -4.00
C SER A 111 1.23 14.59 -5.35
N THR A 112 2.30 15.40 -5.39
CA THR A 112 3.00 15.75 -6.63
C THR A 112 3.61 14.51 -7.30
N ASN A 113 3.24 14.27 -8.56
CA ASN A 113 3.79 13.21 -9.42
C ASN A 113 3.88 11.84 -8.73
N SER A 114 2.88 11.53 -7.90
CA SER A 114 2.80 10.28 -7.16
C SER A 114 1.45 9.62 -7.38
N SER A 115 1.43 8.29 -7.40
CA SER A 115 0.19 7.51 -7.45
C SER A 115 0.19 6.49 -6.33
N TYR A 116 -0.95 6.29 -5.69
CA TYR A 116 -1.10 5.41 -4.52
C TYR A 116 -2.24 4.44 -4.76
N GLN A 117 -1.99 3.17 -4.43
CA GLN A 117 -2.93 2.08 -4.65
C GLN A 117 -2.90 1.10 -3.47
N PRO A 118 -4.05 0.49 -3.14
CA PRO A 118 -4.09 -0.60 -2.18
C PRO A 118 -3.39 -1.84 -2.77
N ALA A 119 -2.71 -2.57 -1.91
CA ALA A 119 -2.10 -3.86 -2.21
C ALA A 119 -2.52 -4.85 -1.11
N THR A 120 -3.38 -5.79 -1.46
CA THR A 120 -3.96 -6.76 -0.52
C THR A 120 -3.87 -8.16 -1.10
N LEU A 121 -3.61 -9.13 -0.23
CA LEU A 121 -3.65 -10.55 -0.55
C LEU A 121 -4.20 -11.33 0.65
N ASP A 122 -5.02 -12.33 0.37
CA ASP A 122 -5.29 -13.42 1.30
C ASP A 122 -4.22 -14.54 1.18
N THR A 123 -4.30 -15.56 2.03
CA THR A 123 -3.36 -16.70 2.03
C THR A 123 -3.49 -17.58 0.80
N ASP A 124 -4.60 -17.46 0.05
CA ASP A 124 -4.82 -18.10 -1.24
C ASP A 124 -4.25 -17.24 -2.39
N HIS A 125 -3.65 -16.09 -2.07
CA HIS A 125 -3.06 -15.09 -2.96
C HIS A 125 -4.07 -14.41 -3.89
N ALA A 126 -5.33 -14.39 -3.49
CA ALA A 126 -6.35 -13.57 -4.13
C ALA A 126 -6.39 -12.18 -3.46
N PRO A 127 -6.74 -11.12 -4.21
CA PRO A 127 -7.04 -9.83 -3.62
C PRO A 127 -8.19 -9.94 -2.61
N LEU A 128 -8.11 -9.19 -1.50
CA LEU A 128 -9.23 -9.11 -0.57
C LEU A 128 -10.44 -8.49 -1.27
N THR A 129 -11.63 -9.05 -1.01
CA THR A 129 -12.87 -8.62 -1.66
C THR A 129 -13.60 -7.49 -0.92
N SER A 130 -13.30 -7.29 0.36
CA SER A 130 -13.93 -6.27 1.19
C SER A 130 -12.88 -5.48 1.96
N PHE A 131 -12.55 -4.30 1.46
CA PHE A 131 -11.74 -3.30 2.14
C PHE A 131 -12.09 -1.92 1.59
N ASN A 132 -11.70 -0.88 2.31
CA ASN A 132 -11.87 0.50 1.86
C ASN A 132 -10.52 1.15 1.68
N PHE A 133 -10.39 1.94 0.62
CA PHE A 133 -9.21 2.76 0.34
C PHE A 133 -9.68 4.15 -0.06
N CYS A 134 -9.45 5.12 0.82
CA CYS A 134 -9.83 6.51 0.62
C CYS A 134 -8.58 7.34 0.35
N THR A 135 -8.70 8.22 -0.64
CA THR A 135 -7.66 9.18 -1.02
C THR A 135 -8.28 10.56 -0.98
N ILE A 136 -7.80 11.42 -0.09
CA ILE A 136 -8.31 12.79 0.08
C ILE A 136 -7.17 13.74 -0.27
N LEU A 137 -7.34 14.51 -1.34
CA LEU A 137 -6.40 15.55 -1.73
C LEU A 137 -6.62 16.80 -0.88
N ASP A 138 -5.54 17.34 -0.34
CA ASP A 138 -5.49 18.65 0.29
C ASP A 138 -4.75 19.61 -0.66
N GLU A 139 -5.51 20.40 -1.42
CA GLU A 139 -4.96 21.30 -2.45
C GLU A 139 -4.11 22.43 -1.85
N VAL A 140 -4.34 22.78 -0.58
CA VAL A 140 -3.62 23.88 0.08
C VAL A 140 -2.22 23.45 0.49
N SER A 141 -2.08 22.22 0.97
CA SER A 141 -0.79 21.65 1.40
C SER A 141 -0.08 20.83 0.31
N GLU A 142 -0.70 20.64 -0.85
CA GLU A 142 -0.24 19.72 -1.91
C GLU A 142 -0.01 18.28 -1.41
N GLU A 143 -0.74 17.88 -0.37
CA GLU A 143 -0.64 16.57 0.25
C GLU A 143 -1.86 15.72 -0.07
N VAL A 144 -1.67 14.41 -0.03
CA VAL A 144 -2.71 13.42 -0.09
C VAL A 144 -2.76 12.67 1.22
N ARG A 145 -3.96 12.60 1.79
CA ARG A 145 -4.28 11.77 2.94
C ARG A 145 -4.81 10.44 2.44
N LEU A 146 -4.12 9.38 2.81
CA LEU A 146 -4.48 8.01 2.51
C LEU A 146 -5.05 7.35 3.77
N ASP A 147 -6.16 6.66 3.62
CA ASP A 147 -6.81 5.91 4.68
C ASP A 147 -7.30 4.58 4.13
N MET A 148 -6.67 3.50 4.57
CA MET A 148 -6.96 2.15 4.12
C MET A 148 -7.42 1.33 5.32
N TYR A 149 -8.60 0.72 5.25
CA TYR A 149 -9.12 -0.07 6.36
C TYR A 149 -9.90 -1.30 5.91
N VAL A 150 -9.88 -2.32 6.76
CA VAL A 150 -10.64 -3.57 6.59
C VAL A 150 -11.16 -4.05 7.94
N ASN A 151 -12.36 -4.61 7.95
CA ASN A 151 -12.99 -5.21 9.13
C ASN A 151 -13.10 -6.71 8.93
N ASN A 152 -12.74 -7.47 9.96
CA ASN A 152 -12.76 -8.92 10.01
C ASN A 152 -12.16 -9.60 8.76
N PRO A 153 -10.93 -9.23 8.32
CA PRO A 153 -10.32 -9.90 7.17
C PRO A 153 -10.03 -11.36 7.52
N GLU A 154 -10.53 -12.28 6.70
CA GLU A 154 -10.19 -13.69 6.80
C GLU A 154 -8.89 -13.97 6.05
N LYS A 155 -8.10 -14.91 6.56
CA LYS A 155 -6.92 -15.45 5.86
C LYS A 155 -5.96 -14.37 5.36
N LEU A 156 -5.68 -13.33 6.13
CA LEU A 156 -4.87 -12.21 5.65
C LEU A 156 -3.42 -12.61 5.36
N PHE A 157 -2.91 -12.36 4.17
CA PHE A 157 -1.48 -12.53 3.85
C PHE A 157 -0.74 -11.20 3.81
N SER A 158 -1.30 -10.20 3.12
CA SER A 158 -0.76 -8.84 3.11
C SER A 158 -1.87 -7.79 3.04
N PHE A 159 -1.62 -6.65 3.67
CA PHE A 159 -2.50 -5.50 3.63
C PHE A 159 -1.68 -4.22 3.67
N GLY A 160 -1.70 -3.42 2.61
CA GLY A 160 -0.87 -2.23 2.58
C GLY A 160 -1.15 -1.27 1.44
N ILE A 161 -0.47 -0.14 1.50
CA ILE A 161 -0.48 0.91 0.51
C ILE A 161 0.83 0.83 -0.26
N PHE A 162 0.72 0.75 -1.59
CA PHE A 162 1.85 0.89 -2.51
C PHE A 162 1.74 2.22 -3.25
N GLY A 163 2.83 2.97 -3.27
CA GLY A 163 2.93 4.26 -3.95
C GLY A 163 4.07 4.30 -4.96
N ARG A 164 3.84 4.91 -6.13
CA ARG A 164 4.87 5.30 -7.08
C ARG A 164 5.23 6.77 -6.90
N VAL A 165 6.51 7.09 -6.99
CA VAL A 165 7.03 8.47 -6.92
C VAL A 165 7.76 8.79 -8.23
N HIS A 166 7.01 9.20 -9.25
CA HIS A 166 7.51 9.28 -10.63
C HIS A 166 8.64 10.30 -10.82
N THR A 167 8.72 11.33 -9.97
CA THR A 167 9.80 12.33 -9.98
C THR A 167 11.17 11.76 -9.65
N LEU A 168 11.23 10.59 -9.01
CA LEU A 168 12.46 9.96 -8.56
C LEU A 168 12.90 8.77 -9.43
N ASP A 169 12.17 8.45 -10.50
CA ASP A 169 12.56 7.43 -11.49
C ASP A 169 13.80 7.91 -12.31
N LEU A 170 14.68 6.99 -12.76
CA LEU A 170 15.89 7.29 -13.56
C LEU A 170 15.81 6.70 -14.99
N PRO A 171 16.46 7.33 -16.01
CA PRO A 171 16.37 8.76 -16.30
C PRO A 171 14.99 9.07 -16.89
N LYS A 172 14.59 10.36 -16.92
CA LYS A 172 13.35 10.82 -17.56
C LYS A 172 13.15 10.07 -18.89
N GLY A 173 12.12 9.23 -18.96
CA GLY A 173 11.76 8.57 -20.21
C GLY A 173 11.54 9.63 -21.30
N ARG A 174 11.58 9.24 -22.57
CA ARG A 174 11.32 10.12 -23.73
C ARG A 174 9.90 10.74 -23.76
N GLY A 175 9.15 10.69 -22.66
CA GLY A 175 7.97 11.51 -22.41
C GLY A 175 8.36 12.87 -21.85
N ALA A 176 9.29 13.58 -22.50
CA ALA A 176 9.21 15.04 -22.42
C ALA A 176 7.86 15.37 -23.05
N ALA A 177 6.97 15.98 -22.28
CA ALA A 177 5.82 16.67 -22.85
C ALA A 177 6.40 17.72 -23.80
N SER A 178 6.53 17.37 -25.08
CA SER A 178 6.59 18.37 -26.12
C SER A 178 5.26 19.10 -25.97
N SER A 179 5.31 20.37 -25.57
CA SER A 179 4.15 21.23 -25.61
C SER A 179 3.81 21.46 -27.09
N VAL A 180 3.21 20.45 -27.72
CA VAL A 180 2.50 20.68 -28.96
C VAL A 180 1.22 21.35 -28.51
N HIS A 181 1.19 22.68 -28.64
CA HIS A 181 -0.06 23.44 -28.58
C HIS A 181 -0.96 22.96 -29.71
N VAL A 182 -1.73 21.89 -29.45
CA VAL A 182 -2.89 21.56 -30.27
C VAL A 182 -4.02 22.43 -29.74
N THR A 183 -4.22 23.59 -30.36
CA THR A 183 -5.47 24.34 -30.22
C THR A 183 -6.60 23.50 -30.82
N LEU A 184 -7.19 22.63 -29.99
CA LEU A 184 -8.40 21.91 -30.33
C LEU A 184 -9.58 22.66 -29.72
N PHE A 185 -10.33 23.36 -30.57
CA PHE A 185 -11.70 23.76 -30.22
C PHE A 185 -12.52 22.49 -30.03
N ALA A 186 -12.85 22.15 -28.78
CA ALA A 186 -13.81 21.11 -28.47
C ALA A 186 -14.88 21.70 -27.54
N ILE A 187 -16.07 21.85 -28.10
CA ILE A 187 -17.29 22.25 -27.42
C ILE A 187 -17.57 21.21 -26.33
N ILE A 188 -17.61 21.66 -25.08
CA ILE A 188 -17.98 20.84 -23.92
C ILE A 188 -19.48 20.59 -23.99
N THR A 189 -19.89 19.39 -24.38
CA THR A 189 -21.21 18.85 -24.01
C THR A 189 -21.03 17.93 -22.81
N CYS A 190 -21.52 18.41 -21.67
CA CYS A 190 -21.61 17.68 -20.41
C CYS A 190 -22.62 16.53 -20.60
N ILE A 191 -22.17 15.27 -20.51
CA ILE A 191 -23.08 14.12 -20.41
C ILE A 191 -23.00 13.58 -19.00
N CYS A 192 -23.99 13.95 -18.19
CA CYS A 192 -24.34 13.21 -16.99
C CYS A 192 -25.06 11.93 -17.43
N LEU A 193 -24.46 10.76 -17.19
CA LEU A 193 -25.16 9.49 -17.30
C LEU A 193 -26.11 9.36 -16.10
N VAL A 194 -27.37 9.72 -16.31
CA VAL A 194 -28.47 9.34 -15.41
C VAL A 194 -29.00 7.99 -15.89
N LEU A 195 -28.79 6.94 -15.10
CA LEU A 195 -29.50 5.66 -15.23
C LEU A 195 -30.95 5.89 -14.83
N GLN A 196 -31.86 5.91 -15.80
CA GLN A 196 -33.30 5.92 -15.55
C GLN A 196 -33.82 4.48 -15.68
N GLU A 197 -34.38 3.96 -14.60
CA GLU A 197 -35.00 2.63 -14.50
C GLU A 197 -36.18 2.46 -15.48
N PRO A 198 -36.49 1.22 -15.91
CA PRO A 198 -37.59 0.98 -16.85
C PRO A 198 -38.96 1.03 -16.17
N PRO A 199 -40.04 1.39 -16.88
CA PRO A 199 -41.38 1.33 -16.33
C PRO A 199 -41.90 -0.11 -16.30
N ILE A 200 -42.55 -0.44 -15.19
CA ILE A 200 -43.35 -1.63 -14.95
C ILE A 200 -44.64 -1.53 -15.77
N ILE A 201 -45.01 -2.59 -16.48
CA ILE A 201 -46.41 -2.92 -16.82
C ILE A 201 -46.66 -4.34 -16.34
#